data_AF-A0A835RJ85-F1
#
_entry.id   AF-A0A835RJ85-F1
#
_cell.length_a   1.000
_cell.length_b   1.000
_cell.length_c   1.000
_cell.angle_alpha   90.00
_cell.angle_beta   90.00
_cell.angle_gamma   90.00
#
_symmetry.space_group_name_H-M   'P 1'
#
loop_
_entity.id
_entity.type
_entity.pdbx_description
1 polymer ?
#
loop_
_entity_poly.entity_id
_entity_poly.type
_entity_poly.pdbx_seq_one_letter_code
_entity_poly.pdbx_strand_id
1 'polypeptide(L)'
;MAKLLTGYQDMIGLLHVHKVARINTQVPFILEASTFSLKLHRRRTLVLEKLNQAPVDGSSGSSDGTLSSCSGIKGSSLISSF
;
A
#
# COMPACT_ATOMS: atom_id res chain seq x y z
N MET A 1 15.32 10.06 3.48
CA MET A 1 14.73 8.78 3.93
C MET A 1 14.61 8.68 5.46
N ALA A 2 15.64 9.01 6.24
CA ALA A 2 15.61 8.88 7.70
C ALA A 2 14.44 9.58 8.41
N LYS A 3 14.03 10.78 7.95
CA LYS A 3 13.00 11.63 8.59
C LYS A 3 11.56 11.06 8.54
N LEU A 4 11.29 10.12 7.64
CA LEU A 4 10.00 9.42 7.57
C LEU A 4 9.93 8.26 8.57
N LEU A 5 11.08 7.67 8.87
CA LEU A 5 11.22 6.58 9.84
C LEU A 5 11.37 7.08 11.29
N THR A 6 11.67 8.36 11.51
CA THR A 6 11.80 8.93 12.87
C THR A 6 10.50 8.87 13.67
N GLY A 7 9.33 8.97 13.01
CA GLY A 7 8.02 8.84 13.70
C GLY A 7 7.69 7.43 14.18
N TYR A 8 8.45 6.43 13.70
CA TYR A 8 8.22 5.00 13.96
C TYR A 8 9.32 4.34 14.80
N GLN A 9 10.26 5.11 15.36
CA GLN A 9 11.36 4.56 16.17
C GLN A 9 10.87 3.78 17.40
N ASP A 10 9.75 4.21 18.00
CA ASP A 10 9.16 3.55 19.17
C ASP A 10 8.13 2.47 18.81
N MET A 11 7.99 2.17 17.51
CA MET A 11 7.03 1.18 17.03
C MET A 11 7.60 -0.23 17.23
N ILE A 12 6.78 -1.11 17.82
CA ILE A 12 7.12 -2.52 18.04
C ILE A 12 6.52 -3.44 16.99
N GLY A 13 5.59 -2.94 16.17
CA GLY A 13 4.97 -3.71 15.10
C GLY A 13 3.79 -2.99 14.45
N LEU A 14 3.10 -3.71 13.57
CA LEU A 14 1.91 -3.25 12.86
C LEU A 14 0.71 -4.13 13.20
N LEU A 15 -0.48 -3.53 13.26
CA LEU A 15 -1.75 -4.22 13.40
C LEU A 15 -2.60 -3.95 12.15
N HIS A 16 -2.96 -5.01 11.42
CA HIS A 16 -3.90 -4.94 10.31
C HIS A 16 -5.27 -5.50 10.73
N VAL A 17 -6.30 -4.67 10.68
CA VAL A 17 -7.66 -5.04 11.05
C VAL A 17 -8.43 -5.48 9.81
N HIS A 18 -8.75 -6.77 9.74
CA HIS A 18 -9.46 -7.36 8.60
C HIS A 18 -10.98 -7.13 8.66
N LYS A 19 -11.56 -7.07 9.85
CA LYS A 19 -13.00 -6.89 10.04
C LYS A 19 -13.30 -6.15 11.34
N VAL A 20 -14.24 -5.22 11.28
CA VAL A 20 -14.79 -4.53 12.46
C VAL A 20 -16.29 -4.70 12.50
N ALA A 21 -16.78 -5.14 13.65
CA ALA A 21 -18.20 -5.19 13.95
C ALA A 21 -18.59 -4.00 14.83
N ARG A 22 -19.77 -3.45 14.61
CA ARG A 22 -20.41 -2.51 15.53
C ARG A 22 -21.52 -3.27 16.26
N ILE A 23 -21.64 -3.05 17.55
CA ILE A 23 -22.60 -3.79 18.39
C ILE A 23 -24.01 -3.49 17.86
N ASN A 24 -24.83 -4.55 17.71
CA ASN A 24 -26.22 -4.49 17.25
C ASN A 24 -26.41 -3.92 15.84
N THR A 25 -25.44 -4.06 14.93
CA THR A 25 -25.61 -3.70 13.51
C THR A 25 -25.43 -4.91 12.58
N GLN A 26 -26.26 -4.99 11.54
CA GLN A 26 -26.15 -6.03 10.51
C GLN A 26 -25.05 -5.74 9.47
N VAL A 27 -24.64 -4.47 9.37
CA VAL A 27 -23.63 -4.01 8.41
C VAL A 27 -22.28 -3.84 9.12
N PRO A 28 -21.17 -4.34 8.55
CA PRO A 28 -19.83 -4.15 9.09
C PRO A 28 -19.42 -2.68 9.04
N PHE A 29 -18.62 -2.25 10.01
CA PHE A 29 -18.06 -0.90 10.01
C PHE A 29 -16.78 -0.87 9.17
N ILE A 30 -16.72 0.04 8.19
CA ILE A 30 -15.54 0.23 7.36
C ILE A 30 -14.64 1.26 8.05
N LEU A 31 -13.44 0.84 8.43
CA LEU A 31 -12.44 1.74 9.00
C LEU A 31 -11.85 2.63 7.90
N GLU A 32 -11.59 3.90 8.23
CA GLU A 32 -10.82 4.79 7.35
C GLU A 32 -9.37 4.34 7.16
N ALA A 33 -8.80 3.67 8.17
CA ALA A 33 -7.48 3.04 8.10
C ALA A 33 -7.57 1.63 8.69
N SER A 34 -7.17 0.62 7.93
CA SER A 34 -7.10 -0.77 8.39
C SER A 34 -5.78 -1.11 9.06
N THR A 35 -4.73 -0.30 8.87
CA THR A 35 -3.39 -0.54 9.41
C THR A 35 -3.00 0.50 10.45
N PHE A 36 -2.54 0.03 11.60
CA PHE A 36 -2.11 0.83 12.74
C PHE A 36 -0.68 0.47 13.15
N SER A 37 0.05 1.44 13.69
CA SER A 37 1.30 1.19 14.41
C SER A 37 1.00 0.78 15.85
N LEU A 38 1.73 -0.21 16.35
CA LEU A 38 1.72 -0.64 17.74
C LEU A 38 2.92 -0.03 18.46
N LYS A 39 2.66 0.70 19.55
CA LYS A 39 3.70 1.27 20.42
C LYS A 39 3.51 0.81 21.86
N LEU A 40 4.59 0.46 22.54
CA LEU A 40 4.57 0.09 23.96
C LEU A 40 4.95 1.29 24.82
N HIS A 41 3.97 1.90 25.46
CA HIS A 41 4.18 3.02 26.37
C HIS A 41 4.41 2.53 27.80
N ARG A 42 5.54 2.95 28.40
CA ARG A 42 5.98 2.62 29.78
C ARG A 42 5.92 1.13 30.14
N ARG A 43 6.10 0.23 29.16
CA ARG A 43 5.99 -1.24 29.33
C ARG A 43 4.66 -1.74 29.89
N ARG A 44 3.59 -0.94 29.83
CA ARG A 44 2.29 -1.28 30.45
C ARG A 44 1.11 -1.10 29.53
N THR A 45 1.20 -0.19 28.58
CA THR A 45 0.07 0.18 27.71
C THR A 45 0.48 0.08 26.26
N LEU A 46 -0.35 -0.57 25.45
CA LEU A 46 -0.21 -0.57 24.00
C LEU A 46 -1.03 0.58 23.43
N VAL A 47 -0.39 1.39 22.59
CA VAL A 47 -1.01 2.51 21.89
C VAL A 47 -1.09 2.15 20.42
N LEU A 48 -2.26 2.37 19.82
CA LEU A 48 -2.52 2.21 18.39
C LEU A 48 -2.59 3.59 17.75
N GLU A 49 -1.70 3.87 16.80
CA GLU A 49 -1.69 5.13 16.06
C GLU A 49 -1.84 4.87 14.57
N LYS A 50 -2.68 5.67 13.90
CA LYS A 50 -2.83 5.63 12.43
C LYS A 50 -1.47 5.94 11.78
N LEU A 51 -1.15 5.20 10.72
CA LEU A 51 0.05 5.48 9.94
C LEU A 51 -0.17 6.74 9.10
N ASN A 52 0.75 7.68 9.19
CA ASN A 52 0.81 8.80 8.26
C ASN A 52 1.55 8.31 7.00
N GLN A 53 0.80 8.00 5.94
CA GLN A 53 1.40 7.82 4.63
C GLN A 53 1.87 9.19 4.13
N ALA A 54 3.11 9.31 3.66
CA ALA A 54 3.49 10.46 2.86
C ALA A 54 2.76 10.37 1.50
N PRO A 55 2.35 11.49 0.89
CA PRO A 55 1.90 11.49 -0.50
C PRO A 55 2.96 10.77 -1.34
N VAL A 56 2.58 9.67 -1.99
CA VAL A 56 3.41 9.09 -3.03
C VAL A 56 3.22 10.01 -4.22
N ASP A 57 4.20 10.90 -4.45
CA ASP A 57 4.29 11.63 -5.71
C ASP A 57 4.21 10.57 -6.80
N GLY A 58 3.17 10.64 -7.64
CA GLY A 58 2.86 9.62 -8.61
C GLY A 58 4.11 9.34 -9.43
N SER A 59 4.73 8.18 -9.19
CA SER A 59 5.83 7.69 -10.01
C SER A 59 5.22 7.38 -11.37
N SER A 60 5.15 8.40 -12.23
CA SER A 60 4.96 8.24 -13.65
C SER A 60 6.09 7.35 -14.13
N GLY A 61 5.80 6.07 -14.36
CA GLY A 61 6.74 5.17 -15.00
C GLY A 61 7.15 5.80 -16.32
N SER A 62 8.38 6.31 -16.37
CA SER A 62 9.03 6.60 -17.63
C SER A 62 9.23 5.23 -18.29
N SER A 63 8.33 4.85 -19.19
CA SER A 63 8.62 3.80 -20.14
C SER A 63 9.86 4.25 -20.90
N ASP A 64 10.99 3.61 -20.65
CA ASP A 64 12.25 3.87 -21.34
C ASP A 64 12.00 3.77 -22.84
N GLY A 65 11.87 4.94 -23.48
CA GLY A 65 11.86 5.10 -24.92
C GLY A 65 13.26 4.88 -25.47
N THR A 66 13.77 3.64 -25.39
CA THR A 66 14.90 3.22 -26.21
C THR A 66 14.33 2.46 -27.40
N LEU A 67 14.04 3.19 -28.47
CA LEU A 67 13.83 2.63 -29.80
C LEU A 67 15.14 1.95 -30.24
N SER A 68 15.28 0.64 -29.97
CA SER A 68 16.36 -0.16 -30.54
C SER A 68 15.76 -1.24 -31.44
N SER A 69 16.05 -1.07 -32.71
CA SER A 69 15.74 -1.95 -33.84
C SER A 69 16.21 -3.39 -33.60
N CYS A 70 15.31 -4.36 -33.76
CA CYS A 70 15.70 -5.74 -34.04
C CYS A 70 14.84 -6.31 -35.19
N SER A 71 15.50 -6.57 -36.32
CA SER A 71 14.95 -7.21 -37.51
C SER A 71 14.71 -8.71 -37.32
N GLY A 72 13.63 -9.23 -37.91
CA GLY A 72 13.38 -10.65 -38.21
C GLY A 72 12.57 -11.40 -37.14
N ILE A 73 11.58 -12.24 -37.41
CA ILE A 73 11.25 -13.06 -38.59
C ILE A 73 9.72 -13.29 -38.68
N LYS A 74 9.30 -13.53 -39.93
CA LYS A 74 8.00 -13.93 -40.49
C LYS A 74 7.27 -15.07 -39.75
N GLY A 75 5.94 -15.00 -39.68
CA GLY A 75 5.12 -16.18 -39.34
C GLY A 75 3.65 -15.93 -39.02
N SER A 76 2.83 -15.76 -40.07
CA SER A 76 1.42 -16.18 -40.23
C SER A 76 0.35 -15.92 -39.14
N SER A 77 -0.61 -15.09 -39.57
CA SER A 77 -2.07 -15.36 -39.61
C SER A 77 -2.98 -15.18 -38.39
N LEU A 78 -4.13 -14.56 -38.72
CA LEU A 78 -5.41 -14.42 -38.00
C LEU A 78 -5.40 -13.24 -36.98
N ILE A 79 -6.26 -12.22 -37.08
CA ILE A 79 -7.73 -12.27 -37.09
C ILE A 79 -8.30 -10.96 -37.70
N SER A 80 -9.28 -11.12 -38.58
CA SER A 80 -10.20 -10.11 -39.11
C SER A 80 -11.06 -9.46 -38.03
N SER A 81 -11.50 -8.20 -38.19
CA SER A 81 -12.84 -7.75 -37.78
C SER A 81 -13.21 -6.37 -38.33
N PHE A 82 -14.42 -6.34 -38.92
CA PHE A 82 -15.43 -5.28 -39.07
C PHE A 82 -15.04 -3.80 -39.02
#